data_AF-A0A0F2SKZ2-F1
#
_entry.id   AF-A0A0F2SKZ2-F1
#
_cell.length_a   1.000
_cell.length_b   1.000
_cell.length_c   1.000
_cell.angle_alpha   90.00
_cell.angle_beta   90.00
_cell.angle_gamma   90.00
#
_symmetry.space_group_name_H-M   'P 1'
#
loop_
_entity.id
_entity.type
_entity.pdbx_description
1 polymer ?
#
loop_
_entity_poly.entity_id
_entity_poly.type
_entity_poly.pdbx_seq_one_letter_code
_entity_poly.pdbx_strand_id
1 'polypeptide(L)'
;MSHDKGCLQVKSAVYYILGVLEVLLAFRFMFKLLAANPQNGFVSLIYSITNAFLDPFLGIFRTETVRMDNIKGILEPASIVGMMVFAVIAWGIVELIEVFRRNK
;
A
#
# COMPACT_ATOMS: atom_id res chain seq x y z
N MET A 1 -5.68 -6.23 34.62
CA MET A 1 -6.46 -6.15 33.36
C MET A 1 -6.27 -4.83 32.58
N SER A 2 -5.50 -3.84 33.05
CA SER A 2 -5.25 -2.57 32.33
C SER A 2 -4.08 -2.60 31.34
N HIS A 3 -3.06 -3.44 31.59
CA HIS A 3 -1.82 -3.51 30.77
C HIS A 3 -2.02 -4.01 29.33
N ASP A 4 -3.13 -4.68 29.03
CA ASP A 4 -3.36 -5.32 27.72
C ASP A 4 -3.91 -4.34 26.66
N LYS A 5 -4.57 -3.26 27.11
CA LYS A 5 -5.23 -2.28 26.25
C LYS A 5 -4.24 -1.49 25.39
N GLY A 6 -3.07 -1.15 25.94
CA GLY A 6 -2.04 -0.41 25.20
C GLY A 6 -1.48 -1.21 24.02
N CYS A 7 -1.30 -2.52 24.16
CA CYS A 7 -0.83 -3.39 23.08
C CYS A 7 -1.86 -3.51 21.95
N LEU A 8 -3.13 -3.69 22.31
CA LEU A 8 -4.25 -3.70 21.37
C LEU A 8 -4.36 -2.36 20.61
N GLN A 9 -4.08 -1.24 21.27
CA GLN A 9 -4.08 0.08 20.66
C GLN A 9 -2.94 0.26 19.64
N VAL A 10 -1.72 -0.19 19.96
CA VAL A 10 -0.58 -0.11 19.02
C VAL A 10 -0.83 -0.97 17.78
N LYS A 11 -1.27 -2.21 17.98
CA LYS A 11 -1.63 -3.12 16.87
C LYS A 11 -2.70 -2.52 15.97
N SER A 12 -3.77 -1.98 16.57
CA SER A 12 -4.85 -1.32 15.84
C SER A 12 -4.36 -0.09 15.08
N ALA A 13 -3.47 0.71 15.67
CA ALA A 13 -2.88 1.88 15.02
C ALA A 13 -2.01 1.48 13.81
N VAL A 14 -1.14 0.47 13.95
CA VAL A 14 -0.30 -0.01 12.85
C VAL A 14 -1.16 -0.52 11.69
N TYR A 15 -2.15 -1.37 11.97
CA TYR A 15 -3.04 -1.88 10.92
C TYR A 15 -3.96 -0.82 10.33
N TYR A 16 -4.36 0.19 11.08
CA TYR A 16 -5.10 1.32 10.55
C TYR A 16 -4.28 2.12 9.54
N ILE A 17 -3.03 2.46 9.91
CA ILE A 17 -2.09 3.16 9.01
C ILE A 17 -1.82 2.33 7.75
N LEU A 18 -1.55 1.03 7.93
CA LEU A 18 -1.40 0.09 6.81
C LEU A 18 -2.65 0.11 5.92
N GLY A 19 -3.85 -0.03 6.50
CA GLY A 19 -5.10 -0.05 5.75
C GLY A 19 -5.32 1.21 4.92
N VAL A 20 -5.01 2.39 5.48
CA VAL A 20 -5.07 3.65 4.73
C VAL A 20 -4.08 3.65 3.56
N LEU A 21 -2.83 3.23 3.79
CA LEU A 21 -1.82 3.15 2.74
C LEU A 21 -2.22 2.16 1.63
N GLU A 22 -2.69 0.97 2.00
CA GLU A 22 -3.16 -0.06 1.08
C GLU A 22 -4.33 0.43 0.22
N VAL A 23 -5.29 1.14 0.81
CA VAL A 23 -6.41 1.72 0.05
C VAL A 23 -5.92 2.74 -0.97
N LEU A 24 -4.95 3.60 -0.62
CA LEU A 24 -4.36 4.55 -1.55
C LEU A 24 -3.62 3.85 -2.70
N LEU A 25 -2.83 2.82 -2.40
CA LEU A 25 -2.12 2.01 -3.39
C LEU A 25 -3.09 1.21 -4.28
N ALA A 26 -4.20 0.71 -3.73
CA ALA A 26 -5.23 0.01 -4.47
C ALA A 26 -5.92 0.94 -5.48
N PHE A 27 -6.30 2.14 -5.04
CA PHE A 27 -6.87 3.16 -5.94
C PHE A 27 -5.89 3.52 -7.04
N ARG A 28 -4.61 3.75 -6.70
CA ARG A 28 -3.57 4.01 -7.70
C ARG A 28 -3.51 2.87 -8.73
N PHE A 29 -3.42 1.62 -8.28
CA PHE A 29 -3.35 0.46 -9.16
C PHE A 29 -4.56 0.38 -10.09
N MET A 30 -5.77 0.53 -9.55
CA MET A 30 -7.00 0.55 -10.34
C MET A 30 -7.02 1.70 -11.35
N PHE A 31 -6.63 2.91 -10.96
CA PHE A 31 -6.59 4.07 -11.85
C PHE A 31 -5.60 3.89 -13.00
N LYS A 32 -4.42 3.33 -12.72
CA LYS A 32 -3.43 3.00 -13.75
C LYS A 32 -3.98 1.93 -14.69
N LEU A 33 -4.56 0.86 -14.14
CA LEU A 33 -5.10 -0.25 -14.91
C LEU A 33 -6.28 0.15 -15.80
N LEU A 34 -7.12 1.08 -15.33
CA LEU A 34 -8.29 1.57 -16.05
C LEU A 34 -8.02 2.83 -16.90
N ALA A 35 -6.76 3.24 -17.03
CA ALA A 35 -6.35 4.43 -17.77
C ALA A 35 -7.07 5.72 -17.31
N ALA A 36 -7.26 5.88 -15.99
CA ALA A 36 -7.89 7.06 -15.42
C ALA A 36 -7.13 8.35 -15.78
N ASN A 37 -7.86 9.44 -15.96
CA ASN A 37 -7.30 10.73 -16.40
C ASN A 37 -6.34 11.31 -15.35
N PRO A 38 -5.02 11.41 -15.63
CA PRO A 38 -4.05 11.96 -14.68
C PRO A 38 -4.19 13.48 -14.47
N GLN A 39 -4.93 14.18 -15.34
CA GLN A 39 -5.26 15.60 -15.16
C GLN A 39 -6.42 15.83 -14.17
N ASN A 40 -7.11 14.76 -13.76
CA ASN A 40 -8.11 14.87 -12.71
C ASN A 40 -7.42 15.09 -11.36
N GLY A 41 -7.84 16.13 -10.61
CA GLY A 41 -7.21 16.50 -9.35
C GLY A 41 -7.21 15.41 -8.27
N PHE A 42 -8.23 14.54 -8.24
CA PHE A 42 -8.26 13.43 -7.29
C PHE A 42 -7.27 12.32 -7.69
N VAL A 43 -7.23 11.95 -8.98
CA VAL A 43 -6.30 10.94 -9.49
C VAL A 43 -4.85 11.40 -9.30
N SER A 44 -4.54 12.66 -9.61
CA SER A 44 -3.20 13.23 -9.45
C SER A 44 -2.77 13.31 -7.98
N LEU A 45 -3.69 13.62 -7.06
CA LEU A 45 -3.43 13.58 -5.62
C LEU A 45 -3.02 12.18 -5.17
N ILE A 46 -3.79 11.15 -5.53
CA ILE A 46 -3.49 9.76 -5.20
C ILE A 46 -2.12 9.35 -5.76
N TYR A 47 -1.83 9.68 -7.02
CA TYR A 47 -0.52 9.38 -7.63
C TYR A 47 0.63 10.08 -6.91
N SER A 48 0.44 11.34 -6.51
CA SER A 48 1.47 12.14 -5.84
C SER A 48 1.80 11.59 -4.45
N ILE A 49 0.78 11.27 -3.65
CA ILE A 49 0.97 10.69 -2.31
C ILE A 49 1.64 9.31 -2.42
N THR A 50 1.12 8.46 -3.30
CA THR A 50 1.60 7.07 -3.42
C THR A 50 2.97 6.94 -4.07
N ASN A 51 3.41 7.90 -4.88
CA ASN A 51 4.75 7.89 -5.49
C ASN A 51 5.86 7.83 -4.44
N ALA A 52 5.76 8.60 -3.35
CA ALA A 52 6.78 8.62 -2.29
C ALA A 52 7.00 7.23 -1.65
N PHE A 53 5.97 6.37 -1.63
CA PHE A 53 6.03 5.01 -1.10
C PHE A 53 6.48 3.99 -2.14
N LEU A 54 6.25 4.25 -3.43
CA LEU A 54 6.53 3.31 -4.51
C LEU A 54 7.87 3.53 -5.21
N ASP A 55 8.48 4.70 -5.05
CA ASP A 55 9.80 5.06 -5.61
C ASP A 55 10.84 3.93 -5.54
N PRO A 56 11.07 3.25 -4.39
CA PRO A 56 12.06 2.18 -4.32
C PRO A 56 11.69 0.90 -5.10
N PHE A 57 10.42 0.73 -5.47
CA PHE A 57 9.93 -0.43 -6.23
C PHE A 57 9.76 -0.15 -7.73
N LEU A 58 9.88 1.11 -8.14
CA LEU A 58 9.81 1.48 -9.55
C LEU A 58 10.98 0.85 -10.31
N GLY A 59 10.69 0.23 -11.45
CA GLY A 59 11.70 -0.39 -12.31
C GLY A 59 12.17 -1.80 -11.90
N ILE A 60 11.72 -2.34 -10.74
CA ILE A 60 11.95 -3.75 -10.39
C ILE A 60 11.34 -4.68 -11.46
N PHE A 61 10.15 -4.33 -11.92
CA PHE A 61 9.45 -5.01 -13.01
C PHE A 61 9.15 -4.02 -14.12
N ARG A 62 9.11 -4.51 -15.36
CA ARG A 62 8.66 -3.70 -16.50
C ARG A 62 7.18 -3.38 -16.32
N THR A 63 6.84 -2.13 -16.58
CA THR A 63 5.46 -1.67 -16.64
C THR A 63 4.89 -2.04 -18.00
N GLU A 64 3.80 -2.79 -18.03
CA GLU A 64 3.19 -3.31 -19.26
C GLU A 64 1.88 -2.60 -19.57
N THR A 65 1.65 -2.27 -20.84
CA THR A 65 0.37 -1.71 -21.27
C THR A 65 -0.63 -2.83 -21.48
N VAL A 66 -1.75 -2.79 -20.77
CA VAL A 66 -2.84 -3.74 -20.92
C VAL A 66 -3.89 -3.11 -21.83
N ARG A 67 -4.22 -3.80 -22.93
CA ARG A 67 -5.32 -3.39 -23.82
C ARG A 67 -6.57 -4.16 -23.42
N MET A 68 -7.59 -3.44 -22.98
CA MET A 68 -8.94 -3.96 -22.71
C MET A 68 -9.91 -3.20 -23.61
N ASP A 69 -10.33 -3.84 -24.70
CA ASP A 69 -11.15 -3.24 -25.76
C ASP A 69 -10.58 -1.89 -26.26
N ASN A 70 -11.18 -0.77 -25.85
CA ASN A 70 -10.79 0.60 -26.20
C ASN A 70 -9.95 1.31 -25.11
N ILE A 71 -9.67 0.65 -23.99
CA ILE A 71 -8.92 1.20 -22.86
C ILE A 71 -7.47 0.71 -22.93
N LYS A 72 -6.53 1.66 -22.86
CA LYS A 72 -5.08 1.40 -22.77
C LYS A 72 -4.61 1.55 -21.32
N GLY A 73 -4.90 0.55 -20.52
CA GLY A 73 -4.47 0.44 -19.14
C GLY A 73 -2.97 0.29 -18.98
N ILE A 74 -2.49 0.60 -17.79
CA ILE A 74 -1.10 0.40 -17.38
C ILE A 74 -1.11 -0.56 -16.20
N LEU A 75 -0.57 -1.75 -16.40
CA LEU A 75 -0.24 -2.65 -15.30
C LEU A 75 1.09 -2.16 -14.72
N GLU A 76 1.06 -1.70 -13.48
CA GLU A 76 2.23 -1.23 -12.74
C GLU A 76 2.55 -2.25 -11.63
N PRO A 77 3.35 -3.31 -11.89
CA PRO A 77 3.58 -4.36 -10.91
C PRO A 77 4.22 -3.83 -9.62
N ALA A 78 4.97 -2.72 -9.71
CA ALA A 78 5.52 -2.02 -8.55
C ALA A 78 4.46 -1.67 -7.50
N SER A 79 3.23 -1.30 -7.92
CA SER A 79 2.13 -1.03 -6.98
C SER A 79 1.74 -2.29 -6.19
N ILE A 80 1.58 -3.43 -6.87
CA ILE A 80 1.23 -4.71 -6.23
C ILE A 80 2.36 -5.16 -5.29
N VAL A 81 3.62 -5.04 -5.73
CA VAL A 81 4.79 -5.39 -4.92
C VAL A 81 4.87 -4.51 -3.68
N GLY A 82 4.66 -3.20 -3.83
CA GLY A 82 4.62 -2.26 -2.71
C GLY A 82 3.58 -2.67 -1.67
N MET A 83 2.36 -2.98 -2.11
CA MET A 83 1.28 -3.47 -1.23
C MET A 83 1.69 -4.71 -0.43
N MET A 84 2.26 -5.72 -1.11
CA MET A 84 2.74 -6.92 -0.42
C MET A 84 3.85 -6.62 0.59
N VAL A 85 4.81 -5.77 0.23
CA VAL A 85 5.93 -5.41 1.10
C VAL A 85 5.44 -4.65 2.33
N PHE A 86 4.57 -3.65 2.18
CA PHE A 86 4.03 -2.90 3.32
C PHE A 86 3.19 -3.78 4.24
N ALA A 87 2.39 -4.70 3.69
CA ALA A 87 1.63 -5.66 4.48
C ALA A 87 2.55 -6.56 5.33
N VAL A 88 3.62 -7.09 4.74
CA VAL A 88 4.61 -7.92 5.45
C VAL A 88 5.35 -7.12 6.53
N ILE A 89 5.76 -5.88 6.23
CA ILE A 89 6.42 -5.00 7.21
C ILE A 89 5.51 -4.72 8.40
N ALA A 90 4.26 -4.32 8.15
CA ALA A 90 3.32 -4.01 9.23
C ALA A 90 2.99 -5.23 10.09
N TRP A 91 2.79 -6.41 9.47
CA TRP A 91 2.63 -7.66 10.19
C TRP A 91 3.87 -8.00 11.04
N GLY A 92 5.07 -7.88 10.46
CA GLY A 92 6.33 -8.12 11.17
C GLY A 92 6.56 -7.18 12.34
N ILE A 93 6.20 -5.90 12.22
CA ILE A 93 6.27 -4.93 13.32
C ILE A 93 5.37 -5.34 14.48
N VAL A 94 4.12 -5.71 14.18
CA VAL A 94 3.16 -6.16 15.20
C VAL A 94 3.66 -7.42 15.90
N GLU A 95 4.12 -8.41 15.13
CA GLU A 95 4.62 -9.68 15.68
C GLU A 95 5.86 -9.45 16.56
N LEU A 96 6.78 -8.59 16.13
CA LEU A 96 7.98 -8.26 16.89
C LEU A 96 7.63 -7.64 18.26
N ILE A 97 6.68 -6.70 18.28
CA ILE A 97 6.20 -6.08 19.53
C ILE A 97 5.58 -7.15 20.45
N GLU A 98 4.79 -8.07 19.90
CA GLU A 98 4.17 -9.15 20.66
C GLU A 98 5.22 -10.14 21.22
N VAL A 99 6.26 -10.49 20.46
CA VAL A 99 7.36 -11.36 20.90
C VAL A 99 8.14 -10.72 22.05
N PHE A 100 8.53 -9.44 21.94
CA PHE A 100 9.25 -8.75 23.01
C PHE A 100 8.40 -8.61 24.28
N ARG A 101 7.08 -8.46 24.15
CA ARG A 101 6.15 -8.45 25.27
C ARG A 101 6.04 -9.83 25.92
N ARG A 102 6.01 -10.91 25.14
CA ARG A 102 5.86 -12.28 25.64
C ARG A 102 7.08 -12.77 26.42
N ASN A 103 8.27 -12.25 26.09
CA ASN A 103 9.52 -12.64 26.74
C ASN A 103 9.78 -11.91 28.07
N LYS A 104 8.76 -11.26 28.63
CA LYS A 104 8.79 -10.51 29.89
C LYS A 104 7.62 -10.92 30.77
#